data_AF-A0A6H1ZY18-F1
#
_entry.id   AF-A0A6H1ZY18-F1
#
_cell.length_a   1.000
_cell.length_b   1.000
_cell.length_c   1.000
_cell.angle_alpha   90.00
_cell.angle_beta   90.00
_cell.angle_gamma   90.00
#
_symmetry.space_group_name_H-M   'P 1'
#
loop_
_entity.id
_entity.type
_entity.pdbx_description
1 polymer ?
#
loop_
_entity_poly.entity_id
_entity_poly.type
_entity_poly.pdbx_seq_one_letter_code
_entity_poly.pdbx_strand_id
1 'polypeptide(L)'
;MNVYAMNECDWYVGESLQSCIATYIEDVGDPDCVEEPYELDEKQLLSHTFFTSEEDEEGERISRSFKSQLAIEIAAGGEFPRFFASTEY
;
A
#
# COMPACT_ATOMS: atom_id res chain seq x y z
N MET A 1 7.32 10.49 -0.74
CA MET A 1 6.46 9.42 -0.22
C MET A 1 5.96 8.60 -1.39
N ASN A 2 6.10 7.29 -1.31
CA ASN A 2 5.70 6.38 -2.38
C ASN A 2 5.14 5.06 -1.81
N VAL A 3 4.59 4.21 -2.67
CA VAL A 3 4.16 2.85 -2.32
C VAL A 3 5.30 1.88 -2.59
N TYR A 4 5.49 0.96 -1.65
CA TYR A 4 6.52 -0.06 -1.66
C TYR A 4 5.86 -1.43 -1.50
N ALA A 5 6.22 -2.37 -2.36
CA ALA A 5 5.84 -3.77 -2.19
C ALA A 5 6.74 -4.37 -1.11
N MET A 6 6.14 -4.96 -0.07
CA MET A 6 6.88 -5.72 0.96
C MET A 6 7.03 -7.19 0.54
N ASN A 7 6.04 -7.72 -0.16
CA ASN A 7 6.01 -9.04 -0.78
C ASN A 7 5.10 -8.99 -2.04
N GLU A 8 4.67 -10.14 -2.57
CA GLU A 8 3.77 -10.21 -3.73
C GLU A 8 2.33 -9.73 -3.45
N CYS A 9 1.93 -9.71 -2.18
CA CYS A 9 0.57 -9.47 -1.71
C CYS A 9 0.39 -8.17 -0.93
N ASP A 10 1.41 -7.61 -0.32
CA ASP A 10 1.34 -6.52 0.66
C ASP A 10 2.11 -5.30 0.21
N TRP A 11 1.44 -4.15 0.34
CA TRP A 11 1.99 -2.85 0.00
C TRP A 11 1.89 -1.88 1.17
N TYR A 12 2.97 -1.12 1.36
CA TYR A 12 3.09 -0.09 2.39
C TYR A 12 3.40 1.26 1.74
N VAL A 13 2.91 2.33 2.34
CA VAL A 13 3.20 3.70 1.90
C VAL A 13 4.12 4.37 2.92
N GLY A 14 5.15 5.05 2.44
CA GLY A 14 6.08 5.75 3.32
C GLY A 14 7.09 6.62 2.59
N GLU A 15 7.99 7.25 3.34
CA GLU A 15 9.03 8.12 2.77
C GLU A 15 10.21 7.33 2.20
N SER A 16 10.40 6.10 2.64
CA SER A 16 11.52 5.24 2.25
C SER A 16 11.19 3.77 2.47
N LEU A 17 11.73 2.92 1.59
CA LEU A 17 11.59 1.46 1.63
C LEU A 17 12.00 0.89 3.00
N GLN A 18 13.11 1.35 3.59
CA GLN A 18 13.59 0.86 4.88
C GLN A 18 12.61 1.12 6.02
N SER A 19 11.97 2.29 6.06
CA SER A 19 10.96 2.59 7.08
C SER A 19 9.74 1.69 6.92
N CYS A 20 9.27 1.49 5.68
CA CYS A 20 8.15 0.59 5.40
C CYS A 20 8.44 -0.85 5.82
N ILE A 21 9.63 -1.35 5.51
CA ILE A 21 10.08 -2.69 5.92
C ILE A 21 10.11 -2.80 7.44
N ALA A 22 10.71 -1.83 8.14
CA ALA A 22 10.77 -1.87 9.60
C ALA A 22 9.38 -1.96 10.23
N THR A 23 8.44 -1.13 9.78
CA THR A 23 7.07 -1.13 10.27
C THR A 23 6.30 -2.41 9.92
N TYR A 24 6.49 -2.94 8.71
CA TYR A 24 5.89 -4.22 8.32
C TYR A 24 6.40 -5.38 9.20
N ILE A 25 7.71 -5.42 9.47
CA ILE A 25 8.30 -6.42 10.37
C ILE A 25 7.78 -6.25 11.80
N GLU A 26 7.59 -5.02 12.27
CA GLU A 26 6.98 -4.77 13.59
C GLU A 26 5.52 -5.23 13.66
N ASP A 27 4.76 -5.11 12.57
CA ASP A 27 3.35 -5.50 12.51
C ASP A 27 3.18 -7.04 12.41
N VAL A 28 3.94 -7.67 11.52
CA VAL A 28 3.89 -9.13 11.30
C VAL A 28 4.66 -9.89 12.39
N GLY A 29 5.68 -9.27 12.98
CA GLY A 29 6.55 -9.86 14.00
C GLY A 29 7.61 -10.81 13.44
N ASP A 30 7.72 -10.95 12.11
CA ASP A 30 8.64 -11.85 11.44
C ASP A 30 9.34 -11.18 10.24
N PRO A 31 10.68 -11.12 10.21
CA PRO A 31 11.43 -10.48 9.13
C PRO A 31 11.55 -11.32 7.86
N ASP A 32 11.29 -12.62 7.90
CA ASP A 32 11.33 -13.50 6.73
C ASP A 32 10.07 -13.35 5.86
N CYS A 33 9.01 -12.69 6.35
CA CYS A 33 7.81 -12.36 5.58
C CYS A 33 8.01 -11.24 4.53
N VAL A 34 9.18 -10.60 4.49
CA VAL A 34 9.52 -9.57 3.51
C VAL A 34 10.21 -10.24 2.32
N GLU A 35 9.54 -10.29 1.17
CA GLU A 35 10.02 -10.98 -0.03
C GLU A 35 10.29 -9.98 -1.15
N GLU A 36 11.58 -9.76 -1.44
CA GLU A 36 12.07 -8.86 -2.50
C GLU A 36 11.42 -7.46 -2.47
N PRO A 37 11.58 -6.68 -1.39
CA PRO A 37 10.86 -5.43 -1.24
C PRO A 37 11.37 -4.39 -2.25
N TYR A 38 10.46 -3.75 -2.98
CA TYR A 38 10.81 -2.78 -4.02
C TYR A 38 9.87 -1.57 -4.06
N GLU A 39 10.36 -0.46 -4.60
CA GLU A 39 9.58 0.75 -4.82
C GLU A 39 8.76 0.63 -6.12
N LEU A 40 7.46 0.92 -6.05
CA LEU A 40 6.63 0.91 -7.26
C LEU A 40 6.92 2.14 -8.12
N ASP A 41 7.20 1.88 -9.40
CA ASP A 41 7.30 2.91 -10.41
C ASP A 41 5.92 3.53 -10.72
N GLU A 42 5.92 4.72 -11.33
CA GLU A 42 4.70 5.44 -11.68
C GLU A 42 3.73 4.63 -12.55
N LYS A 43 4.27 3.77 -13.43
CA LYS A 43 3.45 2.86 -14.26
C LYS A 43 2.78 1.78 -13.43
N GLN A 44 3.48 1.24 -12.42
CA GLN A 44 2.92 0.26 -11.51
C GLN A 44 1.84 0.90 -10.65
N LEU A 45 2.08 2.09 -10.09
CA LEU A 45 1.07 2.83 -9.32
C LEU A 45 -0.22 3.10 -10.12
N LEU A 46 -0.10 3.30 -11.44
CA LEU A 46 -1.25 3.46 -12.34
C LEU A 46 -1.95 2.14 -12.67
N SER A 47 -1.18 1.06 -12.81
CA SER A 47 -1.69 -0.24 -13.24
C SER A 47 -2.26 -1.07 -12.09
N HIS A 48 -1.72 -0.94 -10.87
CA HIS A 48 -2.22 -1.64 -9.70
C HIS A 48 -3.48 -0.96 -9.17
N THR A 49 -4.52 -1.76 -8.96
CA THR A 49 -5.78 -1.37 -8.36
C THR A 49 -6.09 -2.28 -7.18
N PHE A 50 -6.80 -1.74 -6.19
CA PHE A 50 -7.33 -2.49 -5.06
C PHE A 50 -8.78 -2.07 -4.82
N PHE A 51 -9.54 -2.94 -4.17
CA PHE A 51 -10.87 -2.59 -3.70
C PHE A 51 -10.75 -1.90 -2.35
N THR A 52 -11.30 -0.69 -2.24
CA THR A 52 -11.39 -0.01 -0.95
C THR A 52 -12.46 -0.70 -0.09
N SER A 53 -12.44 -0.41 1.20
CA SER A 53 -13.53 -0.81 2.11
C SER A 53 -14.80 0.04 1.92
N GLU A 54 -14.81 0.96 0.96
CA GLU A 54 -15.95 1.81 0.62
C GLU A 54 -16.81 1.11 -0.45
N GLU A 55 -18.12 1.26 -0.34
CA GLU A 55 -19.10 0.75 -1.31
C GLU A 55 -19.80 1.94 -1.99
N ASP A 56 -20.11 1.80 -3.28
CA ASP A 56 -20.88 2.77 -4.04
C ASP A 56 -22.38 2.72 -3.66
N GLU A 57 -23.21 3.60 -4.23
CA GLU A 57 -24.66 3.68 -3.94
C GLU A 57 -25.40 2.37 -4.26
N GLU A 58 -24.85 1.55 -5.16
CA GLU A 58 -25.37 0.22 -5.51
C GLU A 58 -24.85 -0.92 -4.62
N GLY A 59 -23.98 -0.63 -3.63
CA GLY A 59 -23.36 -1.63 -2.76
C GLY A 59 -22.18 -2.38 -3.38
N GLU A 60 -21.62 -1.86 -4.47
CA GLU A 60 -20.44 -2.43 -5.13
C GLU A 60 -19.16 -1.83 -4.52
N ARG A 61 -18.15 -2.66 -4.22
CA ARG A 61 -16.88 -2.16 -3.68
C ARG A 61 -16.19 -1.25 -4.68
N ILE A 62 -15.76 -0.09 -4.20
CA ILE A 62 -15.10 0.90 -5.03
C ILE A 62 -13.67 0.43 -5.30
N SER A 63 -13.31 0.21 -6.56
CA SER A 63 -11.92 -0.04 -6.94
C SER A 63 -11.17 1.27 -7.15
N ARG A 64 -9.96 1.41 -6.61
CA ARG A 64 -9.11 2.59 -6.80
C ARG A 64 -7.69 2.18 -7.21
N SER A 65 -7.05 3.00 -8.05
CA SER A 65 -5.64 2.81 -8.39
C SER A 65 -4.75 3.23 -7.23
N PHE A 66 -3.56 2.64 -7.17
CA PHE A 66 -2.58 2.96 -6.13
C PHE A 66 -2.17 4.43 -6.22
N LYS A 67 -2.00 4.97 -7.43
CA LYS A 67 -1.69 6.38 -7.65
C LYS A 67 -2.77 7.31 -7.08
N SER A 68 -4.04 7.01 -7.33
CA SER A 68 -5.16 7.83 -6.83
C SER A 68 -5.28 7.75 -5.32
N GLN A 69 -5.16 6.56 -4.73
CA GLN A 69 -5.19 6.41 -3.27
C GLN A 69 -3.99 7.10 -2.63
N LEU A 70 -2.78 6.96 -3.17
CA LEU A 70 -1.58 7.63 -2.65
C LEU A 70 -1.76 9.14 -2.61
N ALA A 71 -2.35 9.75 -3.64
CA ALA A 71 -2.64 11.18 -3.64
C ALA A 71 -3.63 11.58 -2.54
N ILE A 72 -4.63 10.74 -2.24
CA ILE A 72 -5.57 10.95 -1.14
C ILE A 72 -4.87 10.84 0.21
N GLU A 73 -4.04 9.81 0.42
CA GLU A 73 -3.27 9.62 1.65
C GLU A 73 -2.35 10.83 1.93
N ILE A 74 -1.65 11.31 0.89
CA ILE A 74 -0.80 12.50 0.98
C ILE A 74 -1.63 13.74 1.32
N ALA A 75 -2.79 13.91 0.69
CA ALA A 75 -3.68 15.05 0.93
C ALA A 75 -4.34 15.01 2.32
N ALA A 76 -4.63 13.81 2.84
CA ALA A 76 -5.16 13.59 4.18
C ALA A 76 -4.12 13.84 5.27
N GLY A 77 -2.82 13.69 4.95
CA GLY A 77 -1.72 14.02 5.86
C GLY A 77 -1.63 13.09 7.06
N GLY A 78 -1.76 11.78 6.85
CA GLY A 78 -1.66 10.77 7.90
C GLY A 78 -0.25 10.52 8.43
N GLU A 79 -0.12 9.53 9.32
CA GLU A 79 1.17 9.04 9.80
C GLU A 79 1.73 7.99 8.83
N PHE A 80 3.04 8.08 8.58
CA PHE A 80 3.77 7.22 7.66
C PHE A 80 5.08 6.75 8.31
N PRO A 81 5.56 5.53 7.99
CA PRO A 81 4.98 4.56 7.06
C PRO A 81 3.75 3.82 7.63
N ARG A 82 2.85 3.37 6.76
CA ARG A 82 1.65 2.61 7.15
C ARG A 82 1.22 1.61 6.08
N PHE A 83 0.41 0.64 6.49
CA PHE A 83 -0.26 -0.29 5.60
C PHE A 83 -1.10 0.46 4.56
N PHE A 84 -0.94 0.07 3.29
CA PHE A 84 -1.59 0.71 2.15
C PHE A 84 -2.66 -0.19 1.54
N ALA A 85 -2.28 -1.40 1.11
CA ALA A 85 -3.17 -2.36 0.51
C ALA A 85 -2.61 -3.77 0.65
N SER A 86 -3.48 -4.77 0.60
CA SER A 86 -3.11 -6.17 0.41
C SER A 86 -4.06 -6.84 -0.58
N THR A 87 -3.57 -7.84 -1.31
CA THR A 87 -4.40 -8.73 -2.14
C THR A 87 -4.82 -9.99 -1.41
N GLU A 88 -4.31 -10.22 -0.19
CA GLU A 88 -4.82 -11.27 0.70
C GLU A 88 -6.16 -10.86 1.30
N TYR A 89 -7.09 -11.81 1.39
CA TYR A 89 -8.52 -11.58 1.62
C TYR A 89 -9.06 -12.47 2.75
#